data_AF-A0A484XTL8-F1
#
_entry.id   AF-A0A484XTL8-F1
#
_cell.length_a   1.000
_cell.length_b   1.000
_cell.length_c   1.000
_cell.angle_alpha   90.00
_cell.angle_beta   90.00
_cell.angle_gamma   90.00
#
_symmetry.space_group_name_H-M   'P 1'
#
loop_
_entity.id
_entity.type
_entity.pdbx_description
1 polymer ?
#
loop_
_entity_poly.entity_id
_entity_poly.type
_entity_poly.pdbx_seq_one_letter_code
_entity_poly.pdbx_strand_id
1 'polypeptide(L)'
;MPASPRNTPSEHLNNFYCNFDDIRDDNFDGLIVTGAPLGLVEFNDVAYWPQIKQVLEWAKDHVTSTLFVCWAVQAALNILYGIPKPNPHRKNSPAYTNTISCTLMRC
;
A
#
# COMPACT_ATOMS: atom_id res chain seq x y z
N MET A 1 -15.27 13.88 7.51
CA MET A 1 -14.47 15.09 7.18
C MET A 1 -13.18 14.61 6.54
N PRO A 2 -12.84 14.99 5.29
CA PRO A 2 -11.61 14.50 4.68
C PRO A 2 -10.41 15.20 5.33
N ALA A 3 -9.40 14.41 5.67
CA ALA A 3 -8.19 14.87 6.34
C ALA A 3 -7.36 15.75 5.40
N SER A 4 -7.05 16.99 5.80
CA SER A 4 -6.08 17.83 5.09
C SER A 4 -4.69 17.18 5.11
N PRO A 5 -3.98 17.15 3.97
CA PRO A 5 -2.61 16.64 3.90
C PRO A 5 -1.68 17.56 4.69
N ARG A 6 -0.92 16.97 5.63
CA ARG A 6 -0.14 17.73 6.63
C ARG A 6 1.03 18.53 6.06
N ASN A 7 1.57 18.16 4.89
CA ASN A 7 2.85 18.68 4.39
C ASN A 7 2.85 19.15 2.92
N THR A 8 1.74 19.04 2.20
CA THR A 8 1.69 19.32 0.76
C THR A 8 0.68 20.43 0.47
N PRO A 9 1.06 21.53 -0.20
CA PRO A 9 0.12 22.54 -0.65
C PRO A 9 -0.98 21.90 -1.50
N SER A 10 -2.23 22.27 -1.27
CA SER A 10 -3.39 21.75 -2.00
C SER A 10 -3.26 21.90 -3.52
N GLU A 11 -2.57 22.96 -3.98
CA GLU A 11 -2.28 23.22 -5.39
C GLU A 11 -1.37 22.16 -6.03
N HIS A 12 -0.41 21.62 -5.29
CA HIS A 12 0.48 20.56 -5.79
C HIS A 12 -0.25 19.21 -5.90
N LEU A 13 -1.25 18.97 -5.06
CA LEU A 13 -2.06 17.76 -5.14
C LEU A 13 -3.00 17.80 -6.35
N ASN A 14 -3.68 18.94 -6.56
CA ASN A 14 -4.63 19.07 -7.65
C ASN A 14 -4.00 18.96 -9.05
N ASN A 15 -2.72 19.31 -9.20
CA ASN A 15 -2.05 19.28 -10.50
C ASN A 15 -1.41 17.93 -10.84
N PHE A 16 -1.10 17.10 -9.83
CA PHE A 16 -0.30 15.87 -10.02
C PHE A 16 -0.97 14.60 -9.50
N TYR A 17 -2.09 14.72 -8.79
CA TYR A 17 -2.85 13.59 -8.26
C TYR A 17 -4.25 13.57 -8.87
N CYS A 18 -4.67 12.39 -9.32
CA CYS A 18 -6.03 12.10 -9.72
C CYS A 18 -6.77 11.40 -8.58
N ASN A 19 -8.10 11.48 -8.58
CA ASN A 19 -8.91 10.67 -7.69
C ASN A 19 -8.99 9.24 -8.24
N PHE A 20 -9.25 8.29 -7.34
CA PHE A 20 -9.48 6.90 -7.74
C PHE A 20 -10.63 6.77 -8.76
N ASP A 21 -11.69 7.56 -8.59
CA ASP A 21 -12.82 7.55 -9.52
C ASP A 21 -12.46 7.98 -10.95
N ASP A 22 -11.37 8.74 -11.13
CA ASP A 22 -10.93 9.19 -12.46
C ASP A 22 -10.19 8.09 -13.23
N ILE A 23 -9.62 7.10 -12.53
CA ILE A 23 -8.79 6.02 -13.10
C ILE A 23 -9.45 4.64 -13.02
N ARG A 24 -10.66 4.55 -12.46
CA ARG A 24 -11.33 3.28 -12.13
C ARG A 24 -11.64 2.40 -13.34
N ASP A 25 -11.79 3.01 -14.52
CA ASP A 25 -12.14 2.31 -15.77
C ASP A 25 -10.91 2.10 -16.68
N ASP A 26 -9.74 2.55 -16.24
CA ASP A 26 -8.47 2.41 -16.96
C ASP A 26 -7.70 1.16 -16.52
N ASN A 27 -6.81 0.67 -17.39
CA ASN A 27 -5.88 -0.42 -17.10
C ASN A 27 -4.44 0.08 -17.08
N PHE A 28 -3.62 -0.48 -16.18
CA PHE A 28 -2.23 -0.08 -15.99
C PHE A 28 -1.29 -1.29 -15.98
N ASP A 29 -0.06 -1.11 -16.49
CA ASP A 29 0.97 -2.15 -16.40
C ASP A 29 1.52 -2.29 -14.97
N GLY A 30 1.52 -1.19 -14.21
CA GLY A 30 2.20 -1.09 -12.92
C GLY A 30 1.51 -0.17 -11.93
N LEU A 31 1.36 -0.63 -10.68
CA LEU A 31 0.92 0.17 -9.54
C LEU A 31 1.99 0.12 -8.44
N ILE A 32 2.36 1.27 -7.89
CA ILE A 32 3.26 1.35 -6.73
C ILE A 32 2.48 1.89 -5.54
N VAL A 33 2.38 1.10 -4.48
CA VAL A 33 1.76 1.51 -3.21
C VAL A 33 2.86 1.78 -2.19
N THR A 34 3.05 3.06 -1.88
CA THR A 34 4.12 3.52 -0.97
C THR A 34 3.77 3.29 0.50
N GLY A 35 4.79 3.27 1.35
CA GLY A 35 4.59 3.20 2.80
C GLY A 35 3.93 4.44 3.38
N ALA A 36 3.23 4.26 4.49
CA ALA A 36 2.67 5.34 5.31
C ALA A 36 3.20 5.21 6.76
N PRO A 37 3.27 6.30 7.54
CA PRO A 37 3.72 6.27 8.94
C PRO A 37 2.64 5.68 9.88
N LEU A 38 2.10 4.52 9.53
CA LEU A 38 1.02 3.79 10.22
C LEU A 38 1.52 2.52 10.92
N GLY A 39 2.82 2.46 11.19
CA GLY A 39 3.47 1.27 11.78
C GLY A 39 2.86 0.83 13.12
N LEU A 40 2.38 1.78 13.94
CA LEU A 40 1.78 1.50 15.25
C LEU A 40 0.24 1.55 15.27
N VAL A 41 -0.39 1.90 14.15
CA VAL A 41 -1.85 2.00 14.06
C VAL A 41 -2.41 0.65 13.61
N GLU A 42 -3.46 0.17 14.28
CA GLU A 42 -4.17 -1.03 13.87
C GLU A 42 -4.90 -0.79 12.54
N PHE A 43 -5.05 -1.83 11.72
CA PHE A 43 -5.65 -1.66 10.39
C PHE A 43 -7.05 -1.06 10.44
N ASN A 44 -7.85 -1.41 11.45
CA ASN A 44 -9.20 -0.89 11.64
C ASN A 44 -9.25 0.59 12.06
N ASP A 45 -8.15 1.12 12.62
CA ASP A 45 -8.05 2.51 13.05
C ASP A 45 -7.52 3.44 11.94
N VAL A 46 -7.17 2.88 10.78
CA VAL A 46 -6.72 3.66 9.62
C VAL A 46 -7.93 4.28 8.93
N ALA A 47 -8.03 5.61 8.97
CA ALA A 47 -9.19 6.36 8.45
C ALA A 47 -9.52 6.10 6.97
N TYR A 48 -8.51 5.80 6.15
CA TYR A 48 -8.66 5.53 4.72
C TYR A 48 -8.51 4.04 4.36
N TRP A 49 -8.67 3.15 5.35
CA TRP A 49 -8.61 1.70 5.16
C TRP A 49 -9.61 1.16 4.13
N PRO A 50 -10.88 1.62 4.09
CA PRO A 50 -11.82 1.20 3.05
C PRO A 50 -11.35 1.54 1.64
N GLN A 51 -10.74 2.72 1.46
CA GLN A 51 -10.20 3.19 0.17
C GLN A 51 -9.00 2.34 -0.26
N ILE A 52 -8.11 1.97 0.68
CA ILE A 52 -7.01 1.04 0.40
C ILE A 52 -7.56 -0.29 -0.11
N LYS A 53 -8.55 -0.87 0.60
CA LYS A 53 -9.19 -2.12 0.16
C LYS A 53 -9.78 -2.01 -1.23
N GLN A 54 -10.47 -0.91 -1.53
CA GLN A 54 -11.06 -0.66 -2.83
C GLN A 54 -10.01 -0.62 -3.95
N VAL A 55 -8.90 0.11 -3.74
CA VAL A 55 -7.80 0.19 -4.72
C VAL A 55 -7.14 -1.18 -4.91
N LEU A 56 -6.87 -1.93 -3.84
CA LEU A 56 -6.26 -3.26 -3.97
C LEU A 56 -7.17 -4.26 -4.68
N GLU A 57 -8.48 -4.20 -4.44
CA GLU A 57 -9.42 -5.09 -5.11
C GLU A 57 -9.53 -4.76 -6.60
N TRP A 58 -9.62 -3.47 -6.94
CA TRP A 58 -9.61 -2.99 -8.31
C TRP A 58 -8.32 -3.38 -9.06
N ALA A 59 -7.18 -3.27 -8.38
CA ALA A 59 -5.88 -3.57 -8.98
C ALA A 59 -5.72 -5.04 -9.41
N LYS A 60 -6.52 -5.96 -8.87
CA LYS A 60 -6.50 -7.38 -9.29
C LYS A 60 -6.86 -7.57 -10.76
N ASP A 61 -7.79 -6.76 -11.25
CA ASP A 61 -8.32 -6.89 -12.62
C ASP A 61 -7.77 -5.81 -13.55
N HIS A 62 -7.32 -4.68 -13.01
CA HIS A 62 -6.92 -3.50 -13.79
C HIS A 62 -5.42 -3.25 -13.82
N VAL A 63 -4.62 -3.98 -13.03
CA VAL A 63 -3.18 -3.78 -12.95
C VAL A 63 -2.42 -5.09 -13.14
N THR A 64 -1.47 -5.10 -14.08
CA THR A 64 -0.67 -6.31 -14.37
C THR A 64 0.30 -6.64 -13.24
N SER A 65 0.98 -5.64 -12.66
CA SER A 65 1.91 -5.84 -11.55
C SER A 65 1.80 -4.75 -10.50
N THR A 66 1.66 -5.13 -9.22
CA THR A 66 1.59 -4.18 -8.11
C THR A 66 2.76 -4.36 -7.16
N LEU A 67 3.52 -3.28 -6.93
CA LEU A 67 4.64 -3.22 -5.99
C LEU A 67 4.20 -2.53 -4.69
N PHE A 68 4.24 -3.28 -3.58
CA PHE A 68 3.98 -2.76 -2.24
C PHE A 68 5.29 -2.48 -1.50
N VAL A 69 5.40 -1.31 -0.85
CA VAL A 69 6.61 -0.89 -0.13
C VAL A 69 6.35 -0.64 1.35
N CYS A 70 7.21 -1.17 2.22
CA CYS A 70 7.19 -0.97 3.68
C CYS A 70 5.84 -1.34 4.32
N TRP A 71 5.11 -0.38 4.90
CA TRP A 71 3.81 -0.62 5.54
C TRP A 71 2.76 -1.14 4.53
N ALA A 72 2.84 -0.73 3.26
CA ALA A 72 1.92 -1.20 2.24
C ALA A 72 1.99 -2.71 2.02
N VAL A 73 3.15 -3.34 2.28
CA VAL A 73 3.28 -4.81 2.26
C VAL A 73 2.40 -5.44 3.33
N GLN A 74 2.42 -4.88 4.55
CA GLN A 74 1.59 -5.39 5.65
C GLN A 74 0.10 -5.21 5.36
N ALA A 75 -0.28 -4.06 4.78
CA ALA A 75 -1.66 -3.80 4.37
C ALA A 75 -2.13 -4.79 3.29
N ALA A 76 -1.33 -5.01 2.26
CA ALA A 76 -1.65 -5.93 1.17
C ALA A 76 -1.75 -7.38 1.66
N LEU A 77 -0.81 -7.82 2.50
CA LEU A 77 -0.85 -9.16 3.08
C LEU A 77 -2.10 -9.40 3.94
N ASN A 78 -2.56 -8.37 4.66
CA ASN A 78 -3.78 -8.45 5.43
C ASN A 78 -5.04 -8.54 4.53
N ILE A 79 -5.13 -7.69 3.51
CA ILE A 79 -6.32 -7.61 2.65
C ILE A 79 -6.43 -8.82 1.72
N LEU A 80 -5.31 -9.23 1.10
CA LEU A 80 -5.30 -10.29 0.09
C LEU A 80 -5.23 -11.69 0.69
N TYR A 81 -4.56 -11.85 1.83
CA TYR A 81 -4.27 -13.16 2.42
C TYR A 81 -4.73 -13.31 3.87
N GLY A 82 -5.38 -12.29 4.46
CA GLY A 82 -5.88 -12.35 5.84
C GLY A 82 -4.79 -12.39 6.90
N ILE A 83 -3.52 -12.07 6.56
CA ILE A 83 -2.41 -12.17 7.50
C ILE A 83 -2.51 -11.04 8.54
N PRO A 84 -2.54 -11.35 9.85
CA PRO A 84 -2.64 -10.33 10.88
C PRO A 84 -1.35 -9.50 11.00
N LYS A 85 -1.49 -8.28 11.52
CA LYS A 85 -0.35 -7.40 11.76
C LYS A 85 0.61 -8.03 12.78
N PRO A 86 1.91 -8.15 12.50
CA PRO A 86 2.87 -8.62 13.50
C PRO A 86 3.02 -7.57 14.61
N ASN A 87 2.95 -8.01 15.87
CA ASN A 87 3.14 -7.11 17.01
C ASN A 87 4.52 -6.47 16.98
N PRO A 88 4.64 -5.14 17.14
CA PRO A 88 5.92 -4.44 17.14
C PRO A 88 6.62 -4.58 18.50
N HIS A 89 6.79 -5.81 19.00
CA HIS A 89 7.67 -6.07 20.13
C HIS A 89 9.11 -6.12 19.61
N ARG A 90 9.79 -4.98 19.75
CA ARG A 90 11.21 -4.66 19.46
C ARG A 90 11.45 -3.97 18.12
N LYS A 91 11.56 -2.64 18.19
CA LYS A 91 12.26 -1.83 17.19
C LYS A 91 13.76 -2.05 17.37
N ASN A 92 14.29 -3.08 16.74
CA ASN A 92 15.73 -3.21 16.51
C ASN A 92 15.95 -2.84 15.04
N SER A 93 16.83 -1.89 14.77
CA SER A 93 17.27 -1.54 13.42
C SER A 93 18.68 -2.10 13.13
N PRO A 94 18.92 -3.42 13.18
CA PRO A 94 20.17 -3.96 12.68
C PRO A 94 20.16 -3.95 11.15
N ALA A 95 21.33 -3.84 10.54
CA ALA A 95 21.48 -4.19 9.13
C ALA A 95 21.25 -5.71 9.00
N TYR A 96 20.26 -6.11 8.22
CA TYR A 96 19.95 -7.50 7.95
C TYR A 96 20.65 -7.94 6.66
N THR A 97 21.33 -9.08 6.69
CA THR A 97 21.80 -9.76 5.47
C THR A 97 20.63 -10.53 4.86
N ASN A 98 20.23 -10.16 3.65
CA ASN A 98 19.20 -10.87 2.91
C ASN A 98 19.85 -11.92 1.99
N THR A 99 19.36 -13.16 2.04
CA THR A 99 19.73 -14.21 1.08
C THR A 99 18.66 -14.30 0.01
N ILE A 100 19.04 -14.28 -1.27
CA ILE A 100 18.09 -14.47 -2.37
C ILE A 100 17.67 -15.94 -2.37
N SER A 101 16.44 -16.21 -1.97
CA SER A 101 15.79 -17.51 -2.20
C SER A 101 15.10 -17.44 -3.55
N CYS A 102 15.83 -17.80 -4.61
CA CYS A 102 15.27 -17.89 -5.96
C CYS A 102 14.72 -19.30 -6.15
N THR A 103 13.46 -19.53 -5.77
CA THR A 103 12.72 -20.68 -6.29
C THR A 103 12.27 -20.26 -7.68
N LEU A 104 12.95 -20.74 -8.73
CA LEU A 104 12.52 -20.52 -10.11
C LEU A 104 11.10 -21.10 -10.28
N MET A 105 10.09 -20.26 -10.11
CA MET A 105 8.76 -20.54 -10.59
C MET A 105 8.82 -20.28 -12.09
N ARG A 106 9.13 -21.34 -12.84
CA ARG A 106 8.94 -21.38 -14.29
C ARG A 106 7.48 -21.00 -14.57
N CYS A 107 7.28 -19.87 -15.23
CA CYS A 107 6.08 -19.66 -16.03
C CYS A 107 6.01 -20.73 -17.12
#